data_AF-A0A813EZW0-F1
#
_entry.id   AF-A0A813EZW0-F1
#
_cell.length_a   1.000
_cell.length_b   1.000
_cell.length_c   1.000
_cell.angle_alpha   90.00
_cell.angle_beta   90.00
_cell.angle_gamma   90.00
#
_symmetry.space_group_name_H-M   'P 1'
#
loop_
_entity.id
_entity.type
_entity.pdbx_description
1 polymer ?
#
loop_
_entity_poly.entity_id
_entity_poly.type
_entity_poly.pdbx_seq_one_letter_code
_entity_poly.pdbx_strand_id
1 'polypeptide(L)'
;MKADSAEAMEPGMNANSAAAIEPGVKVDSADAGPSRLQKLRRSFGDPFLGYLGLTYFGLKGLAFSLVSTTMLPYFQLMGFSGTHFQLAEVVARIPWSMKGWIGVSSDVFPLGPFHKRGYLQLSSLVGIAGLAGLALIPLQGLDKSNVWYVALLFCASNVFFATFDLLCEGKYSEIIREEGGGSEVLTMVWFSLQLGALVAALLVGLLVDAHGPQPMLLPCLPLALLALWRTSKGDLPEEKARSWKSLRLKLYSEPELFQLAGVMALGGLGLAMSAVFLGRTHRGIFAFTVSGGLVLYSFKTLPRTLAKCNLCTCF
;
A
#
# COMPACT_ATOMS: atom_id res chain seq x y z
N MET A 1 -74.42 19.05 -19.52
CA MET A 1 -75.39 18.80 -20.61
C MET A 1 -74.68 17.97 -21.67
N LYS A 2 -75.02 16.68 -21.75
CA LYS A 2 -74.69 15.62 -22.74
C LYS A 2 -73.19 15.37 -23.03
N ALA A 3 -72.56 14.21 -22.75
CA ALA A 3 -72.91 12.79 -22.96
C ALA A 3 -73.04 12.40 -24.44
N ASP A 4 -72.02 11.71 -24.99
CA ASP A 4 -72.06 10.31 -25.47
C ASP A 4 -70.65 9.91 -25.97
N SER A 5 -70.11 8.69 -25.99
CA SER A 5 -70.35 7.32 -25.47
C SER A 5 -69.84 6.35 -26.56
N ALA A 6 -69.29 5.21 -26.12
CA ALA A 6 -68.92 3.97 -26.85
C ALA A 6 -67.39 3.73 -26.92
N GLU A 7 -66.80 2.61 -26.48
CA GLU A 7 -67.32 1.34 -25.92
C GLU A 7 -66.10 0.60 -25.31
N ALA A 8 -66.07 0.42 -23.98
CA ALA A 8 -66.04 -0.85 -23.24
C ALA A 8 -65.26 -2.04 -23.85
N MET A 9 -64.35 -2.65 -23.07
CA MET A 9 -64.45 -4.04 -22.56
C MET A 9 -63.07 -4.62 -22.14
N GLU A 10 -62.76 -4.54 -20.83
CA GLU A 10 -62.04 -5.61 -20.09
C GLU A 10 -63.10 -6.57 -19.52
N PRO A 11 -62.84 -7.84 -19.13
CA PRO A 11 -61.67 -8.30 -18.34
C PRO A 11 -61.21 -9.76 -18.58
N GLY A 12 -60.20 -10.24 -17.84
CA GLY A 12 -60.14 -11.68 -17.50
C GLY A 12 -58.76 -12.34 -17.46
N MET A 13 -58.17 -12.34 -16.27
CA MET A 13 -57.22 -13.29 -15.73
C MET A 13 -57.51 -14.75 -16.14
N ASN A 14 -56.49 -15.53 -16.53
CA ASN A 14 -56.43 -16.98 -16.27
C ASN A 14 -55.00 -17.53 -16.30
N ALA A 15 -54.60 -18.05 -15.15
CA ALA A 15 -53.49 -18.98 -14.96
C ALA A 15 -53.91 -20.37 -15.43
N ASN A 16 -53.21 -20.94 -16.42
CA ASN A 16 -52.91 -22.37 -16.57
C ASN A 16 -52.28 -22.63 -17.94
N SER A 17 -50.96 -22.73 -17.98
CA SER A 17 -50.28 -23.60 -18.94
C SER A 17 -48.98 -24.08 -18.30
N ALA A 18 -49.13 -25.07 -17.42
CA ALA A 18 -48.05 -25.96 -17.05
C ALA A 18 -47.87 -27.02 -18.16
N ALA A 19 -46.63 -27.48 -18.30
CA ALA A 19 -46.18 -28.65 -19.07
C ALA A 19 -45.91 -28.44 -20.57
N ALA A 20 -44.68 -28.01 -20.86
CA ALA A 20 -43.85 -28.64 -21.89
C ALA A 20 -42.38 -28.58 -21.42
N ILE A 21 -41.94 -29.66 -20.77
CA ILE A 21 -40.53 -29.94 -20.48
C ILE A 21 -39.94 -30.41 -21.82
N GLU A 22 -39.20 -29.54 -22.52
CA GLU A 22 -38.32 -30.00 -23.59
C GLU A 22 -37.02 -30.55 -22.99
N PRO A 23 -36.65 -31.80 -23.27
CA PRO A 23 -35.40 -32.39 -22.81
C PRO A 23 -34.29 -32.04 -23.80
N GLY A 24 -33.17 -31.52 -23.29
CA GLY A 24 -31.90 -31.59 -24.02
C GLY A 24 -31.30 -30.26 -24.48
N VAL A 25 -31.13 -29.29 -23.57
CA VAL A 25 -29.97 -28.40 -23.70
C VAL A 25 -28.77 -29.18 -23.16
N LYS A 26 -27.97 -29.71 -24.08
CA LYS A 26 -26.62 -30.18 -23.76
C LYS A 26 -25.89 -29.02 -23.09
N VAL A 27 -25.62 -29.16 -21.80
CA VAL A 27 -24.60 -28.38 -21.13
C VAL A 27 -23.29 -28.88 -21.72
N ASP A 28 -22.87 -28.25 -22.82
CA ASP A 28 -21.53 -28.43 -23.34
C ASP A 28 -20.56 -27.92 -22.28
N SER A 29 -20.07 -28.89 -21.51
CA SER A 29 -18.87 -28.76 -20.70
C SER A 29 -17.71 -28.26 -21.56
N ALA A 30 -17.04 -27.22 -21.07
CA ALA A 30 -15.73 -26.75 -21.49
C ALA A 30 -15.64 -26.00 -22.83
N ASP A 31 -16.13 -24.77 -22.86
CA ASP A 31 -15.41 -23.69 -23.56
C ASP A 31 -14.93 -22.66 -22.53
N ALA A 32 -13.90 -23.06 -21.78
CA ALA A 32 -13.20 -22.17 -20.88
C ALA A 32 -12.29 -21.27 -21.72
N GLY A 33 -12.82 -20.13 -22.17
CA GLY A 33 -11.97 -18.99 -22.55
C GLY A 33 -10.88 -18.79 -21.48
N PRO A 34 -9.66 -18.35 -21.85
CA PRO A 34 -8.49 -18.44 -20.98
C PRO A 34 -8.84 -17.94 -19.59
N SER A 35 -8.60 -18.78 -18.57
CA SER A 35 -8.93 -18.45 -17.18
C SER A 35 -8.38 -17.07 -16.85
N ARG A 36 -9.04 -16.28 -15.99
CA ARG A 36 -8.60 -14.90 -15.69
C ARG A 36 -7.12 -14.85 -15.30
N LEU A 37 -6.63 -15.88 -14.62
CA LEU A 37 -5.22 -16.13 -14.31
C LEU A 37 -4.33 -16.34 -15.55
N GLN A 38 -4.81 -17.04 -16.57
CA GLN A 38 -4.09 -17.25 -17.83
C GLN A 38 -4.00 -15.97 -18.67
N LYS A 39 -5.01 -15.09 -18.62
CA LYS A 39 -4.94 -13.74 -19.22
C LYS A 39 -3.90 -12.87 -18.50
N LEU A 40 -3.97 -12.81 -17.16
CA LEU A 40 -2.98 -12.15 -16.30
C LEU A 40 -1.55 -12.64 -16.56
N ARG A 41 -1.36 -13.96 -16.67
CA ARG A 41 -0.05 -14.58 -16.91
C ARG A 41 0.55 -14.20 -18.27
N ARG A 42 -0.28 -14.05 -19.30
CA ARG A 42 0.16 -13.63 -20.64
C ARG A 42 0.56 -12.16 -20.67
N SER A 43 -0.16 -11.33 -19.92
CA SER A 43 0.04 -9.88 -19.79
C SER A 43 1.26 -9.49 -18.94
N PHE A 44 1.34 -10.05 -17.74
CA PHE A 44 2.32 -9.62 -16.73
C PHE A 44 3.58 -10.47 -16.71
N GLY A 45 3.51 -11.70 -17.24
CA GLY A 45 4.55 -12.70 -17.11
C GLY A 45 4.57 -13.37 -15.73
N ASP A 46 4.89 -14.66 -15.72
CA ASP A 46 5.05 -15.47 -14.50
C ASP A 46 6.00 -14.91 -13.43
N PRO A 47 7.21 -14.42 -13.77
CA PRO A 47 8.14 -13.95 -12.75
C PRO A 47 7.60 -12.72 -12.02
N PHE A 48 6.95 -11.79 -12.75
CA PHE A 48 6.38 -10.60 -12.15
C PHE A 48 5.11 -10.90 -11.34
N LEU A 49 4.26 -11.83 -11.80
CA LEU A 49 3.07 -12.24 -11.04
C LEU A 49 3.46 -12.90 -9.70
N GLY A 50 4.49 -13.75 -9.71
CA GLY A 50 5.05 -14.34 -8.50
C GLY A 50 5.69 -13.30 -7.57
N TYR A 51 6.34 -12.28 -8.14
CA TYR A 51 6.89 -11.15 -7.39
C TYR A 51 5.79 -10.30 -6.73
N LEU A 52 4.70 -10.05 -7.46
CA LEU A 52 3.52 -9.33 -6.99
C LEU A 52 2.86 -10.09 -5.84
N GLY A 53 2.67 -11.41 -6.00
CA GLY A 53 2.18 -12.27 -4.94
C GLY A 53 3.03 -12.18 -3.68
N LEU A 54 4.35 -12.34 -3.78
CA LEU A 54 5.24 -12.20 -2.62
C LEU A 54 5.15 -10.81 -1.96
N THR A 55 5.11 -9.75 -2.77
CA THR A 55 5.10 -8.38 -2.24
C THR A 55 3.78 -8.08 -1.52
N TYR A 56 2.64 -8.41 -2.11
CA TYR A 56 1.34 -8.08 -1.52
C TYR A 56 0.86 -9.09 -0.47
N PHE A 57 1.06 -10.39 -0.67
CA PHE A 57 0.74 -11.38 0.35
C PHE A 57 1.79 -11.41 1.46
N GLY A 58 3.07 -11.53 1.11
CA GLY A 58 4.15 -11.73 2.07
C GLY A 58 4.60 -10.45 2.78
N LEU A 59 4.90 -9.38 2.04
CA LEU A 59 5.38 -8.14 2.67
C LEU A 59 4.22 -7.29 3.20
N LYS A 60 3.34 -6.79 2.34
CA LYS A 60 2.31 -5.83 2.73
C LYS A 60 1.15 -6.48 3.50
N GLY A 61 0.74 -7.68 3.12
CA GLY A 61 -0.33 -8.42 3.77
C GLY A 61 0.13 -8.98 5.11
N LEU A 62 1.13 -9.86 5.09
CA LEU A 62 1.60 -10.58 6.28
C LEU A 62 2.57 -9.74 7.13
N ALA A 63 3.77 -9.41 6.62
CA ALA A 63 4.81 -8.80 7.43
C ALA A 63 4.44 -7.42 7.98
N PHE A 64 3.85 -6.55 7.16
CA PHE A 64 3.39 -5.22 7.60
C PHE A 64 2.26 -5.32 8.63
N SER A 65 1.32 -6.26 8.48
CA SER A 65 0.28 -6.48 9.48
C SER A 65 0.86 -6.98 10.80
N LEU A 66 1.82 -7.92 10.76
CA LEU A 66 2.54 -8.39 11.95
C LEU A 66 3.26 -7.22 12.64
N VAL A 67 4.05 -6.44 11.90
CA VAL A 67 4.78 -5.27 12.44
C VAL A 67 3.82 -4.23 13.04
N SER A 68 2.71 -3.94 12.37
CA SER A 68 1.74 -2.93 12.81
C SER A 68 1.00 -3.35 14.08
N THR A 69 0.57 -4.62 14.14
CA THR A 69 -0.17 -5.15 15.29
C THR A 69 0.72 -5.41 16.50
N THR A 70 1.98 -5.79 16.28
CA THR A 70 2.95 -6.03 17.36
C THR A 70 3.52 -4.75 17.95
N MET A 71 3.41 -3.61 17.26
CA MET A 71 3.96 -2.35 17.73
C MET A 71 3.39 -1.96 19.11
N LEU A 72 2.06 -2.02 19.30
CA LEU A 72 1.43 -1.68 20.58
C LEU A 72 1.91 -2.57 21.74
N PRO A 73 1.83 -3.92 21.69
CA PRO A 73 2.31 -4.76 22.76
C PRO A 73 3.83 -4.61 22.99
N TYR A 74 4.61 -4.32 21.95
CA TYR A 74 6.05 -4.02 22.08
C TYR A 74 6.30 -2.78 22.95
N PHE A 75 5.56 -1.68 22.72
CA PHE A 75 5.67 -0.47 23.55
C PHE A 75 5.06 -0.65 24.95
N GLN A 76 4.03 -1.48 25.11
CA GLN A 76 3.44 -1.79 26.42
C GLN A 76 4.41 -2.57 27.31
N LEU A 77 5.17 -3.53 26.76
CA LEU A 77 6.19 -4.28 27.50
C LEU A 77 7.34 -3.38 27.99
N MET A 78 7.66 -2.30 27.29
CA MET A 78 8.62 -1.29 27.75
C MET A 78 8.03 -0.33 28.82
N GLY A 79 6.74 -0.48 29.17
CA GLY A 79 6.09 0.30 30.22
C GLY A 79 5.76 1.75 29.83
N PHE A 80 5.49 2.01 28.55
CA PHE A 80 5.12 3.35 28.06
C PHE A 80 3.64 3.68 28.24
N SER A 81 3.35 4.98 28.42
CA SER A 81 1.97 5.49 28.38
C SER A 81 1.44 5.48 26.94
N GLY A 82 0.11 5.36 26.79
CA GLY A 82 -0.53 5.39 25.48
C GLY A 82 -0.23 6.65 24.67
N THR A 83 0.08 7.78 25.33
CA THR A 83 0.47 9.02 24.66
C THR A 83 1.85 8.91 23.99
N HIS A 84 2.82 8.27 24.63
CA HIS A 84 4.14 8.06 24.02
C HIS A 84 4.07 7.08 22.85
N PHE A 85 3.23 6.04 22.95
CA PHE A 85 2.96 5.13 21.84
C PHE A 85 2.40 5.87 20.62
N GLN A 86 1.39 6.73 20.80
CA GLN A 86 0.80 7.51 19.70
C GLN A 86 1.84 8.41 19.00
N LEU A 87 2.77 9.00 19.74
CA LEU A 87 3.84 9.81 19.16
C LEU A 87 4.87 8.97 18.43
N ALA A 88 5.27 7.84 19.01
CA ALA A 88 6.15 6.89 18.36
C ALA A 88 5.54 6.31 17.07
N GLU A 89 4.23 6.04 17.06
CA GLU A 89 3.49 5.60 15.88
C GLU A 89 3.52 6.65 14.76
N VAL A 90 3.30 7.93 15.10
CA VAL A 90 3.39 9.03 14.11
C VAL A 90 4.78 9.06 13.48
N VAL A 91 5.84 8.90 14.28
CA VAL A 91 7.23 8.84 13.78
C VAL A 91 7.47 7.57 12.93
N ALA A 92 6.94 6.43 13.33
CA ALA A 92 7.08 5.18 12.59
C ALA A 92 6.37 5.21 11.23
N ARG A 93 5.25 5.96 11.11
CA ARG A 93 4.43 6.03 9.89
C ARG A 93 4.83 7.10 8.88
N ILE A 94 5.82 7.94 9.18
CA ILE A 94 6.33 8.98 8.25
C ILE A 94 6.56 8.46 6.82
N PRO A 95 7.15 7.26 6.61
CA PRO A 95 7.48 6.82 5.25
C PRO A 95 6.25 6.68 4.34
N TRP A 96 5.07 6.41 4.93
CA TRP A 96 3.81 6.32 4.19
C TRP A 96 3.39 7.69 3.62
N SER A 97 3.60 8.76 4.39
CA SER A 97 3.35 10.14 3.93
C SER A 97 4.39 10.61 2.91
N MET A 98 5.61 10.05 2.95
CA MET A 98 6.70 10.38 2.03
C MET A 98 6.64 9.62 0.70
N LYS A 99 5.67 8.72 0.50
CA LYS A 99 5.55 7.92 -0.73
C LYS A 99 5.59 8.77 -1.99
N GLY A 100 4.82 9.87 -2.05
CA GLY A 100 4.84 10.76 -3.23
C GLY A 100 6.25 11.24 -3.58
N TRP A 101 7.04 11.61 -2.57
CA TRP A 101 8.43 12.02 -2.75
C TRP A 101 9.34 10.88 -3.19
N ILE A 102 9.19 9.69 -2.61
CA ILE A 102 9.96 8.50 -2.99
C ILE A 102 9.69 8.14 -4.46
N GLY A 103 8.43 8.23 -4.90
CA GLY A 103 8.02 7.95 -6.27
C GLY A 103 8.68 8.90 -7.26
N VAL A 104 8.53 10.20 -7.03
CA VAL A 104 9.16 11.23 -7.88
C VAL A 104 10.68 11.12 -7.86
N SER A 105 11.28 10.85 -6.69
CA SER A 105 12.74 10.66 -6.57
C SER A 105 13.22 9.47 -7.38
N SER A 106 12.51 8.34 -7.32
CA SER A 106 12.86 7.12 -8.06
C SER A 106 12.75 7.28 -9.57
N ASP A 107 11.84 8.14 -10.04
CA ASP A 107 11.66 8.43 -11.46
C ASP A 107 12.69 9.41 -12.02
N VAL A 108 13.27 10.27 -11.17
CA VAL A 108 14.20 11.35 -11.58
C VAL A 108 15.67 10.97 -11.39
N PHE A 109 16.00 10.28 -10.30
CA PHE A 109 17.36 9.96 -9.92
C PHE A 109 17.61 8.46 -10.02
N PRO A 110 18.12 7.93 -11.14
CA PRO A 110 18.43 6.51 -11.20
C PRO A 110 19.55 6.16 -10.21
N LEU A 111 19.33 5.12 -9.40
CA LEU A 111 20.35 4.55 -8.54
C LEU A 111 21.02 3.39 -9.26
N GLY A 112 22.18 3.68 -9.88
CA GLY A 112 22.92 2.72 -10.69
C GLY A 112 22.33 2.56 -12.10
N PRO A 113 22.31 1.35 -12.67
CA PRO A 113 21.80 1.11 -14.04
C PRO A 113 20.26 1.08 -14.15
N PHE A 114 19.56 1.14 -13.02
CA PHE A 114 18.09 1.01 -12.92
C PHE A 114 17.50 2.22 -12.17
N HIS A 115 16.26 2.60 -12.49
CA HIS A 115 15.53 3.66 -11.80
C HIS A 115 14.93 3.18 -10.49
N LYS A 116 14.18 2.07 -10.50
CA LYS A 116 13.35 1.59 -9.38
C LYS A 116 14.03 0.51 -8.56
N ARG A 117 14.72 -0.45 -9.19
CA ARG A 117 15.42 -1.56 -8.50
C ARG A 117 16.44 -1.09 -7.47
N GLY A 118 17.19 -0.02 -7.75
CA GLY A 118 18.17 0.52 -6.79
C GLY A 118 17.52 1.03 -5.50
N TYR A 119 16.38 1.71 -5.60
CA TYR A 119 15.61 2.15 -4.42
C TYR A 119 15.01 0.98 -3.65
N LEU A 120 14.52 -0.04 -4.36
CA LEU A 120 14.01 -1.26 -3.72
C LEU A 120 15.12 -1.98 -2.95
N GLN A 121 16.32 -2.11 -3.52
CA GLN A 121 17.45 -2.72 -2.81
C GLN A 121 17.87 -1.90 -1.60
N LEU A 122 18.02 -0.58 -1.74
CA LEU A 122 18.43 0.29 -0.63
C LEU A 122 17.40 0.27 0.51
N SER A 123 16.11 0.42 0.17
CA SER A 123 15.04 0.36 1.16
C SER A 123 14.94 -1.03 1.82
N SER A 124 15.21 -2.12 1.08
CA SER A 124 15.29 -3.47 1.66
C SER A 124 16.38 -3.58 2.71
N LEU A 125 17.59 -3.06 2.43
CA LEU A 125 18.70 -3.12 3.39
C LEU A 125 18.36 -2.35 4.67
N VAL A 126 17.80 -1.16 4.53
CA VAL A 126 17.36 -0.33 5.67
C VAL A 126 16.24 -1.02 6.46
N GLY A 127 15.25 -1.60 5.77
CA GLY A 127 14.15 -2.30 6.42
C GLY A 127 14.57 -3.59 7.11
N ILE A 128 15.45 -4.38 6.50
CA ILE A 128 16.02 -5.58 7.10
C ILE A 128 16.81 -5.22 8.34
N ALA A 129 17.61 -4.16 8.31
CA ALA A 129 18.32 -3.67 9.50
C ALA A 129 17.34 -3.23 10.61
N GLY A 130 16.26 -2.53 10.26
CA GLY A 130 15.20 -2.15 11.20
C GLY A 130 14.49 -3.35 11.82
N LEU A 131 14.05 -4.30 10.99
CA LEU A 131 13.38 -5.53 11.42
C LEU A 131 14.30 -6.41 12.26
N ALA A 132 15.58 -6.53 11.87
CA ALA A 132 16.57 -7.31 12.62
C ALA A 132 16.84 -6.67 13.97
N GLY A 133 16.94 -5.33 14.02
CA GLY A 133 17.00 -4.59 15.28
C GLY A 133 15.81 -4.89 16.18
N LEU A 134 14.59 -4.83 15.67
CA LEU A 134 13.38 -5.08 16.47
C LEU A 134 13.26 -6.54 16.93
N ALA A 135 13.67 -7.50 16.10
CA ALA A 135 13.55 -8.93 16.37
C ALA A 135 14.67 -9.47 17.28
N LEU A 136 15.89 -8.92 17.18
CA LEU A 136 17.08 -9.47 17.85
C LEU A 136 17.47 -8.71 19.12
N ILE A 137 17.12 -7.41 19.25
CA ILE A 137 17.48 -6.64 20.45
C ILE A 137 16.57 -7.08 21.61
N PRO A 138 17.13 -7.58 22.73
CA PRO A 138 16.33 -8.04 23.86
C PRO A 138 15.61 -6.89 24.55
N LEU A 139 14.30 -7.05 24.78
CA LEU A 139 13.44 -6.07 25.44
C LEU A 139 13.90 -5.72 26.87
N GLN A 140 14.60 -6.64 27.54
CA GLN A 140 15.06 -6.48 28.92
C GLN A 140 16.13 -5.39 29.12
N GLY A 141 16.82 -4.98 28.04
CA GLY A 141 17.82 -3.91 28.08
C GLY A 141 17.31 -2.55 27.57
N LEU A 142 16.04 -2.45 27.17
CA LEU A 142 15.46 -1.24 26.60
C LEU A 142 14.73 -0.44 27.68
N ASP A 143 15.45 0.53 28.26
CA ASP A 143 14.88 1.50 29.19
C ASP A 143 13.92 2.50 28.53
N LYS A 144 13.12 3.17 29.38
CA LYS A 144 12.18 4.22 28.98
C LYS A 144 12.81 5.37 28.17
N SER A 145 14.13 5.54 28.23
CA SER A 145 14.85 6.56 27.47
C SER A 145 14.92 6.26 25.95
N ASN A 146 14.78 5.00 25.55
CA ASN A 146 15.04 4.53 24.19
C ASN A 146 13.80 4.51 23.26
N VAL A 147 12.68 5.16 23.63
CA VAL A 147 11.45 5.24 22.81
C VAL A 147 11.74 5.58 21.36
N TRP A 148 12.52 6.66 21.17
CA TRP A 148 12.75 7.24 19.86
C TRP A 148 13.66 6.36 19.01
N TYR A 149 14.56 5.61 19.63
CA TYR A 149 15.36 4.61 18.95
C TYR A 149 14.49 3.47 18.42
N VAL A 150 13.58 2.94 19.25
CA VAL A 150 12.62 1.91 18.82
C VAL A 150 11.69 2.44 17.73
N ALA A 151 11.17 3.67 17.88
CA ALA A 151 10.36 4.33 16.86
C ALA A 151 11.11 4.49 15.54
N LEU A 152 12.42 4.76 15.58
CA LEU A 152 13.27 4.86 14.40
C LEU A 152 13.47 3.49 13.72
N LEU A 153 13.60 2.39 14.48
CA LEU A 153 13.67 1.04 13.91
C LEU A 153 12.34 0.64 13.22
N PHE A 154 11.21 0.99 13.83
CA PHE A 154 9.90 0.83 13.18
C PHE A 154 9.79 1.73 11.94
N CYS A 155 10.29 2.96 11.99
CA CYS A 155 10.34 3.85 10.83
C CYS A 155 11.17 3.23 9.69
N ALA A 156 12.38 2.73 9.97
CA ALA A 156 13.23 2.05 9.00
C ALA A 156 12.53 0.84 8.35
N SER A 157 11.83 0.04 9.15
CA SER A 157 11.00 -1.07 8.66
C SER A 157 9.85 -0.59 7.75
N ASN A 158 9.20 0.52 8.11
CA ASN A 158 8.13 1.13 7.31
C ASN A 158 8.64 1.76 6.01
N VAL A 159 9.88 2.26 5.95
CA VAL A 159 10.50 2.74 4.70
C VAL A 159 10.54 1.62 3.66
N PHE A 160 10.91 0.41 4.08
CA PHE A 160 10.90 -0.77 3.22
C PHE A 160 9.51 -1.09 2.68
N PHE A 161 8.52 -1.24 3.56
CA PHE A 161 7.15 -1.55 3.13
C PHE A 161 6.54 -0.47 2.24
N ALA A 162 6.71 0.81 2.60
CA ALA A 162 6.17 1.93 1.83
C ALA A 162 6.81 2.05 0.44
N THR A 163 8.13 1.81 0.33
CA THR A 163 8.86 1.88 -0.94
C THR A 163 8.48 0.70 -1.86
N PHE A 164 8.41 -0.52 -1.33
CA PHE A 164 7.99 -1.69 -2.10
C PHE A 164 6.58 -1.56 -2.63
N ASP A 165 5.66 -1.13 -1.77
CA ASP A 165 4.28 -0.90 -2.15
C ASP A 165 4.18 0.10 -3.30
N LEU A 166 4.80 1.28 -3.13
CA LEU A 166 4.72 2.36 -4.11
C LEU A 166 5.32 1.96 -5.47
N LEU A 167 6.53 1.38 -5.48
CA LEU A 167 7.21 1.08 -6.74
C LEU A 167 6.58 -0.10 -7.47
N CYS A 168 6.03 -1.07 -6.75
CA CYS A 168 5.22 -2.13 -7.34
C CYS A 168 3.90 -1.59 -7.89
N GLU A 169 3.23 -0.69 -7.16
CA GLU A 169 2.03 0.02 -7.64
C GLU A 169 2.30 0.78 -8.92
N GLY A 170 3.39 1.54 -8.97
CA GLY A 170 3.81 2.26 -10.16
C GLY A 170 4.09 1.33 -11.35
N LYS A 171 4.70 0.16 -11.11
CA LYS A 171 5.07 -0.77 -12.20
C LYS A 171 3.87 -1.55 -12.75
N TYR A 172 3.01 -2.11 -11.91
CA TYR A 172 1.83 -2.79 -12.45
C TYR A 172 0.89 -1.79 -13.12
N SER A 173 0.77 -0.55 -12.62
CA SER A 173 -0.09 0.49 -13.23
C SER A 173 0.40 0.91 -14.61
N GLU A 174 1.73 0.94 -14.81
CA GLU A 174 2.36 1.17 -16.11
C GLU A 174 1.98 0.08 -17.11
N ILE A 175 2.09 -1.19 -16.73
CA ILE A 175 1.73 -2.34 -17.58
C ILE A 175 0.22 -2.36 -17.88
N ILE A 176 -0.64 -2.07 -16.90
CA ILE A 176 -2.09 -1.94 -17.11
C ILE A 176 -2.41 -0.89 -18.18
N ARG A 177 -1.69 0.24 -18.17
CA ARG A 177 -1.89 1.33 -19.13
C ARG A 177 -1.45 0.93 -20.54
N GLU A 178 -0.40 0.13 -20.67
CA GLU A 178 0.12 -0.35 -21.96
C GLU A 178 -0.78 -1.43 -22.58
N GLU A 179 -1.34 -2.33 -21.76
CA GLU A 179 -2.08 -3.49 -22.25
C GLU A 179 -3.61 -3.35 -22.24
N GLY A 180 -4.16 -2.29 -21.65
CA GLY A 180 -5.58 -1.93 -21.80
C GLY A 180 -6.58 -2.77 -20.99
N GLY A 181 -6.14 -3.53 -19.97
CA GLY A 181 -7.03 -4.31 -19.10
C GLY A 181 -6.40 -4.64 -17.74
N GLY A 182 -6.82 -3.93 -16.67
CA GLY A 182 -6.11 -3.98 -15.38
C GLY A 182 -6.91 -4.23 -14.11
N SER A 183 -8.23 -4.36 -14.18
CA SER A 183 -9.05 -4.57 -12.97
C SER A 183 -8.80 -5.93 -12.30
N GLU A 184 -8.40 -6.93 -13.08
CA GLU A 184 -8.14 -8.30 -12.61
C GLU A 184 -6.88 -8.36 -11.73
N VAL A 185 -5.83 -7.60 -12.10
CA VAL A 185 -4.59 -7.49 -11.31
C VAL A 185 -4.88 -6.85 -9.97
N LEU A 186 -5.63 -5.76 -9.97
CA LEU A 186 -6.02 -5.05 -8.75
C LEU A 186 -6.81 -5.98 -7.82
N THR A 187 -7.76 -6.75 -8.38
CA THR A 187 -8.53 -7.73 -7.60
C THR A 187 -7.61 -8.79 -6.98
N MET A 188 -6.65 -9.31 -7.73
CA MET A 188 -5.67 -10.28 -7.23
C MET A 188 -4.75 -9.68 -6.15
N VAL A 189 -4.29 -8.45 -6.34
CA VAL A 189 -3.45 -7.70 -5.38
C VAL A 189 -4.18 -7.51 -4.07
N TRP A 190 -5.43 -7.02 -4.11
CA TRP A 190 -6.27 -6.83 -2.93
C TRP A 190 -6.60 -8.15 -2.25
N PHE A 191 -6.93 -9.18 -3.01
CA PHE A 191 -7.16 -10.51 -2.45
C PHE A 191 -5.92 -11.04 -1.73
N SER A 192 -4.74 -10.92 -2.35
CA SER A 192 -3.46 -11.34 -1.77
C SER A 192 -3.13 -10.57 -0.48
N LEU A 193 -3.40 -9.25 -0.47
CA LEU A 193 -3.25 -8.40 0.70
C LEU A 193 -4.12 -8.89 1.86
N GLN A 194 -5.41 -9.09 1.61
CA GLN A 194 -6.37 -9.50 2.65
C GLN A 194 -6.07 -10.89 3.17
N LEU A 195 -5.65 -11.81 2.30
CA LEU A 195 -5.25 -13.15 2.70
C LEU A 195 -4.01 -13.12 3.61
N GLY A 196 -3.00 -12.29 3.28
CA GLY A 196 -1.82 -12.12 4.13
C GLY A 196 -2.16 -11.49 5.49
N ALA A 197 -3.04 -10.48 5.49
CA ALA A 197 -3.50 -9.83 6.72
C ALA A 197 -4.31 -10.79 7.62
N LEU A 198 -5.13 -11.66 7.03
CA LEU A 198 -5.84 -12.71 7.76
C LEU A 198 -4.87 -13.67 8.45
N VAL A 199 -3.85 -14.15 7.73
CA VAL A 199 -2.82 -15.03 8.31
C VAL A 199 -2.07 -14.31 9.43
N ALA A 200 -1.71 -13.03 9.25
CA ALA A 200 -1.08 -12.23 10.29
C ALA A 200 -1.95 -12.13 11.55
N ALA A 201 -3.23 -11.85 11.40
CA ALA A 201 -4.17 -11.72 12.51
C ALA A 201 -4.30 -13.03 13.31
N LEU A 202 -4.36 -14.18 12.62
CA LEU A 202 -4.38 -15.49 13.26
C LEU A 202 -3.09 -15.76 14.04
N LEU A 203 -1.92 -15.47 13.46
CA LEU A 203 -0.63 -15.64 14.15
C LEU A 203 -0.53 -14.75 15.39
N VAL A 204 -0.94 -13.49 15.26
CA VAL A 204 -0.91 -12.52 16.36
C VAL A 204 -1.82 -12.97 17.49
N GLY A 205 -3.06 -13.33 17.20
CA GLY A 205 -4.03 -13.76 18.21
C GLY A 205 -3.63 -15.03 18.95
N LEU A 206 -2.88 -15.94 18.31
CA LEU A 206 -2.46 -17.20 18.93
C LEU A 206 -1.13 -17.09 19.68
N LEU A 207 -0.16 -16.33 19.16
CA LEU A 207 1.21 -16.39 19.67
C LEU A 207 1.61 -15.17 20.51
N VAL A 208 0.97 -14.00 20.37
CA VAL A 208 1.35 -12.80 21.14
C VAL A 208 1.09 -13.00 22.63
N ASP A 209 -0.03 -13.61 23.00
CA ASP A 209 -0.37 -13.83 24.41
C ASP A 209 0.53 -14.86 25.10
N ALA A 210 1.07 -15.83 24.34
CA ALA A 210 1.88 -16.92 24.88
C ALA A 210 3.39 -16.65 24.85
N HIS A 211 3.91 -15.99 23.80
CA HIS A 211 5.36 -15.85 23.55
C HIS A 211 5.82 -14.38 23.43
N GLY A 212 4.90 -13.42 23.56
CA GLY A 212 5.18 -11.99 23.42
C GLY A 212 5.33 -11.52 21.96
N PRO A 213 5.69 -10.23 21.76
CA PRO A 213 5.68 -9.59 20.44
C PRO A 213 6.94 -9.84 19.60
N GLN A 214 8.10 -10.14 20.18
CA GLN A 214 9.36 -10.30 19.44
C GLN A 214 9.36 -11.47 18.46
N PRO A 215 8.87 -12.68 18.83
CA PRO A 215 8.85 -13.82 17.91
C PRO A 215 8.00 -13.58 16.67
N MET A 216 7.05 -12.64 16.72
CA MET A 216 6.17 -12.31 15.59
C MET A 216 6.91 -11.56 14.48
N LEU A 217 8.01 -10.89 14.83
CA LEU A 217 8.84 -10.15 13.88
C LEU A 217 9.85 -11.07 13.18
N LEU A 218 10.15 -12.24 13.73
CA LEU A 218 11.12 -13.17 13.19
C LEU A 218 10.73 -13.72 11.79
N PRO A 219 9.47 -14.11 11.52
CA PRO A 219 9.03 -14.49 10.17
C PRO A 219 9.11 -13.37 9.14
N CYS A 220 9.14 -12.10 9.56
CA CYS A 220 9.24 -10.97 8.64
C CYS A 220 10.63 -10.87 7.98
N LEU A 221 11.69 -11.29 8.69
CA LEU A 221 13.07 -11.27 8.18
C LEU A 221 13.31 -12.15 6.95
N PRO A 222 12.96 -13.46 6.94
CA PRO A 222 13.14 -14.29 5.75
C PRO A 222 12.28 -13.80 4.57
N LEU A 223 11.10 -13.22 4.83
CA LEU A 223 10.27 -12.61 3.79
C LEU A 223 10.94 -11.37 3.18
N ALA A 224 11.52 -10.50 4.01
CA ALA A 224 12.27 -9.34 3.55
C ALA A 224 13.53 -9.73 2.77
N LEU A 225 14.26 -10.75 3.22
CA LEU A 225 15.41 -11.31 2.51
C LEU A 225 15.01 -11.94 1.17
N LEU A 226 13.90 -12.66 1.12
CA LEU A 226 13.38 -13.24 -0.12
C LEU A 226 12.98 -12.16 -1.13
N ALA A 227 12.39 -11.06 -0.65
CA ALA A 227 12.06 -9.91 -1.49
C ALA A 227 13.31 -9.19 -2.02
N LEU A 228 14.33 -9.01 -1.18
CA LEU A 228 15.63 -8.49 -1.61
C LEU A 228 16.28 -9.39 -2.67
N TRP A 229 16.24 -10.72 -2.46
CA TRP A 229 16.78 -11.69 -3.40
C TRP A 229 16.06 -11.65 -4.74
N ARG A 230 14.72 -11.66 -4.76
CA ARG A 230 13.94 -11.55 -6.01
C ARG A 230 14.14 -10.22 -6.73
N THR A 231 14.24 -9.13 -5.98
CA THR A 231 14.55 -7.81 -6.55
C THR A 231 15.93 -7.82 -7.21
N SER A 232 16.91 -8.47 -6.57
CA SER A 232 18.28 -8.60 -7.10
C SER A 232 18.37 -9.55 -8.30
N LYS A 233 17.54 -10.59 -8.35
CA LYS A 233 17.39 -11.48 -9.52
C LYS A 233 16.79 -10.76 -10.73
N GLY A 234 16.12 -9.63 -10.50
CA GLY A 234 15.52 -8.83 -11.56
C GLY A 234 14.15 -9.34 -12.01
N ASP A 235 13.39 -9.97 -11.10
CA ASP A 235 12.02 -10.42 -11.37
C ASP A 235 11.06 -9.23 -11.62
N LEU A 236 11.45 -8.01 -11.26
CA LEU A 236 10.74 -6.77 -11.60
C LEU A 236 11.10 -6.34 -13.03
N PRO A 237 10.18 -6.35 -14.01
CA PRO A 237 10.49 -5.97 -15.39
C PRO A 237 10.80 -4.47 -15.46
N GLU A 238 12.09 -4.13 -15.54
CA GLU A 238 12.54 -2.75 -15.58
C GLU A 238 13.52 -2.55 -16.74
N GLU A 239 13.27 -1.54 -17.56
CA GLU A 239 14.20 -1.10 -18.58
C GLU A 239 15.38 -0.34 -17.95
N LYS A 240 16.56 -0.48 -18.55
CA LYS A 240 17.75 0.26 -18.10
C LYS A 240 17.53 1.76 -18.24
N ALA A 241 18.14 2.53 -17.33
CA ALA A 241 17.92 3.97 -17.33
C ALA A 241 18.36 4.64 -18.65
N ARG A 242 17.44 5.37 -19.30
CA ARG A 242 17.78 6.23 -20.45
C ARG A 242 18.68 7.38 -19.96
N SER A 243 19.49 7.89 -20.89
CA SER A 243 20.49 8.94 -20.66
C SER A 243 20.01 10.07 -19.74
N TRP A 244 20.90 10.55 -18.86
CA TRP A 244 20.68 11.64 -17.89
C TRP A 244 19.98 12.90 -18.44
N LYS A 245 20.08 13.16 -19.76
CA LYS A 245 19.40 14.28 -20.41
C LYS A 245 17.87 14.13 -20.45
N SER A 246 17.33 12.93 -20.68
CA SER A 246 15.87 12.73 -20.70
C SER A 246 15.26 12.80 -19.30
N LEU A 247 16.03 12.42 -18.28
CA LEU A 247 15.63 12.48 -16.87
C LEU A 247 15.48 13.92 -16.37
N ARG A 248 16.44 14.80 -16.71
CA ARG A 248 16.32 16.24 -16.41
C ARG A 248 15.13 16.86 -17.12
N LEU A 249 14.84 16.45 -18.35
CA LEU A 249 13.68 16.94 -19.10
C LEU A 249 12.35 16.62 -18.41
N LYS A 250 12.24 15.43 -17.79
CA LYS A 250 11.07 15.02 -17.01
C LYS A 250 10.90 15.82 -15.70
N LEU A 251 12.00 16.24 -15.09
CA LEU A 251 11.98 17.14 -13.93
C LEU A 251 11.49 18.55 -14.30
N TYR A 252 11.90 19.05 -15.47
CA TYR A 252 11.48 20.37 -15.96
C TYR A 252 10.07 20.38 -16.55
N SER A 253 9.52 19.23 -16.98
CA SER A 253 8.18 19.16 -17.54
C SER A 253 7.07 19.27 -16.50
N GLU A 254 7.31 18.78 -15.27
CA GLU A 254 6.27 18.70 -14.22
C GLU A 254 6.77 19.22 -12.85
N PRO A 255 7.19 20.50 -12.75
CA PRO A 255 7.76 21.05 -11.52
C PRO A 255 6.74 21.14 -10.38
N GLU A 256 5.45 21.29 -10.70
CA GLU A 256 4.36 21.41 -9.73
C GLU A 256 4.18 20.14 -8.90
N LEU A 257 4.27 18.96 -9.54
CA LEU A 257 4.19 17.67 -8.86
C LEU A 257 5.40 17.42 -7.96
N PHE A 258 6.61 17.84 -8.40
CA PHE A 258 7.82 17.74 -7.59
C PHE A 258 7.74 18.63 -6.34
N GLN A 259 7.28 19.87 -6.50
CA GLN A 259 7.09 20.79 -5.38
C GLN A 259 6.03 20.28 -4.40
N LEU A 260 4.90 19.77 -4.90
CA LEU A 260 3.85 19.18 -4.05
C LEU A 260 4.38 18.00 -3.23
N ALA A 261 5.07 17.06 -3.87
CA ALA A 261 5.65 15.91 -3.19
C ALA A 261 6.69 16.32 -2.14
N GLY A 262 7.51 17.33 -2.43
CA GLY A 262 8.50 17.88 -1.50
C GLY A 262 7.85 18.53 -0.28
N VAL A 263 6.81 19.35 -0.49
CA VAL A 263 6.07 20.02 0.60
C VAL A 263 5.36 18.99 1.49
N MET A 264 4.79 17.93 0.92
CA MET A 264 4.18 16.84 1.69
C MET A 264 5.20 16.07 2.54
N ALA A 265 6.39 15.77 1.99
CA ALA A 265 7.46 15.11 2.72
C ALA A 265 8.00 15.99 3.86
N LEU A 266 8.21 17.29 3.61
CA LEU A 266 8.63 18.26 4.62
C LEU A 266 7.58 18.43 5.72
N GLY A 267 6.30 18.47 5.37
CA GLY A 267 5.19 18.50 6.34
C GLY A 267 5.17 17.26 7.23
N GLY A 268 5.32 16.06 6.64
CA GLY A 268 5.40 14.80 7.38
C GLY A 268 6.61 14.74 8.33
N LEU A 269 7.78 15.17 7.87
CA LEU A 269 8.99 15.25 8.70
C LEU A 269 8.83 16.28 9.83
N GLY A 270 8.26 17.44 9.52
CA GLY A 270 7.95 18.48 10.51
C GLY A 270 7.02 17.97 11.61
N LEU A 271 5.97 17.21 11.23
CA LEU A 271 5.06 16.57 12.18
C LEU A 271 5.80 15.59 13.10
N ALA A 272 6.69 14.78 12.55
CA ALA A 272 7.50 13.86 13.35
C ALA A 272 8.48 14.56 14.28
N MET A 273 9.18 15.61 13.82
CA MET A 273 10.03 16.40 14.69
C MET A 273 9.21 17.09 15.78
N SER A 274 8.01 17.56 15.46
CA SER A 274 7.09 18.13 16.46
C SER A 274 6.64 17.09 17.50
N ALA A 275 6.56 15.81 17.12
CA ALA A 275 6.24 14.74 18.04
C ALA A 275 7.35 14.55 19.10
N VAL A 276 8.61 14.78 18.72
CA VAL A 276 9.80 14.64 19.59
C VAL A 276 10.04 15.88 20.45
N PHE A 277 9.99 17.07 19.85
CA PHE A 277 10.50 18.30 20.49
C PHE A 277 9.42 19.20 21.07
N LEU A 278 8.17 19.13 20.62
CA LEU A 278 7.11 20.07 21.00
C LEU A 278 6.19 19.50 22.09
N GLY A 279 5.82 20.36 23.05
CA GLY A 279 4.81 20.07 24.05
C GLY A 279 3.41 19.85 23.45
N ARG A 280 2.50 19.25 24.22
CA ARG A 280 1.18 18.80 23.75
C ARG A 280 0.38 19.88 22.99
N THR A 281 0.34 21.11 23.52
CA THR A 281 -0.42 22.22 22.94
C THR A 281 0.20 22.72 21.63
N HIS A 282 1.51 22.96 21.63
CA HIS A 282 2.21 23.45 20.44
C HIS A 282 2.22 22.44 19.30
N ARG A 283 2.33 21.15 19.63
CA ARG A 283 2.23 20.07 18.64
C ARG A 283 0.86 20.04 17.97
N GLY A 284 -0.22 20.21 18.72
CA GLY A 284 -1.58 20.28 18.17
C GLY A 284 -1.72 21.44 17.18
N ILE A 285 -1.31 22.64 17.58
CA ILE A 285 -1.36 23.85 16.74
C ILE A 285 -0.55 23.65 15.46
N PHE A 286 0.68 23.13 15.59
CA PHE A 286 1.53 22.83 14.44
C PHE A 286 0.89 21.82 13.50
N ALA A 287 0.31 20.74 14.04
CA ALA A 287 -0.32 19.70 13.24
C ALA A 287 -1.55 20.19 12.46
N PHE A 288 -2.40 21.01 13.07
CA PHE A 288 -3.54 21.63 12.39
C PHE A 288 -3.08 22.62 11.32
N THR A 289 -2.04 23.41 11.61
CA THR A 289 -1.49 24.40 10.67
C THR A 289 -0.90 23.73 9.44
N VAL A 290 -0.05 22.71 9.63
CA VAL A 290 0.57 21.96 8.53
C VAL A 290 -0.49 21.21 7.72
N SER A 291 -1.43 20.53 8.37
CA SER A 291 -2.50 19.81 7.66
C SER A 291 -3.37 20.76 6.84
N GLY A 292 -3.82 21.88 7.42
CA GLY A 292 -4.61 22.89 6.72
C GLY A 292 -3.85 23.51 5.54
N GLY A 293 -2.57 23.85 5.75
CA GLY A 293 -1.71 24.39 4.69
C GLY A 293 -1.50 23.40 3.55
N LEU A 294 -1.26 22.12 3.86
CA LEU A 294 -1.09 21.06 2.86
C LEU A 294 -2.35 20.83 2.02
N VAL A 295 -3.53 20.84 2.65
CA VAL A 295 -4.80 20.69 1.93
C VAL A 295 -4.99 21.85 0.96
N LEU A 296 -4.84 23.10 1.41
CA LEU A 296 -4.97 24.29 0.56
C LEU A 296 -3.94 24.30 -0.58
N TYR A 297 -2.69 23.93 -0.30
CA TYR A 297 -1.64 23.86 -1.30
C TYR A 297 -1.90 22.77 -2.35
N SER A 298 -2.38 21.60 -1.90
CA SER A 298 -2.77 20.50 -2.78
C SER A 298 -3.87 20.92 -3.74
N PHE A 299 -4.90 21.64 -3.26
CA PHE A 299 -5.98 22.16 -4.11
C PHE A 299 -5.51 23.15 -5.17
N LYS A 300 -4.49 23.95 -4.86
CA LYS A 300 -3.94 24.93 -5.80
C LYS A 300 -3.07 24.28 -6.89
N THR A 301 -2.42 23.18 -6.56
CA THR A 301 -1.37 22.56 -7.40
C THR A 301 -1.89 21.37 -8.21
N LEU A 302 -2.96 20.68 -7.77
CA LEU A 302 -3.50 19.52 -8.47
C LEU A 302 -4.40 19.91 -9.66
N PRO A 303 -4.32 19.19 -10.80
CA PRO A 303 -5.28 19.32 -11.89
C PRO A 303 -6.71 19.11 -11.40
N ARG A 304 -7.66 19.91 -11.94
CA ARG A 304 -9.06 19.95 -11.46
C ARG A 304 -9.78 18.60 -11.44
N THR A 305 -9.34 17.64 -12.25
CA THR A 305 -9.85 16.25 -12.24
C THR A 305 -9.38 15.46 -11.02
N LEU A 306 -8.09 15.51 -10.69
CA LEU A 306 -7.53 14.83 -9.53
C LEU A 306 -7.96 15.47 -8.21
N ALA A 307 -8.07 16.81 -8.17
CA ALA A 307 -8.56 17.53 -7.00
C ALA A 307 -10.02 17.13 -6.63
N LYS A 308 -10.86 16.87 -7.62
CA LYS A 308 -12.24 16.38 -7.41
C LYS A 308 -12.27 14.94 -6.89
N CYS A 309 -11.39 14.06 -7.38
CA CYS A 309 -11.28 12.70 -6.87
C CYS A 309 -10.76 12.65 -5.42
N ASN A 310 -9.80 13.50 -5.05
CA ASN A 310 -9.35 13.60 -3.66
C ASN A 310 -10.48 14.03 -2.71
N LEU A 311 -11.35 14.95 -3.15
CA LEU A 311 -12.53 15.38 -2.39
C LEU A 311 -13.52 14.22 -2.15
N CYS A 312 -13.72 13.35 -3.13
CA CYS A 312 -14.58 12.16 -2.98
C CYS A 312 -13.98 11.07 -2.09
N THR A 313 -12.67 11.09 -1.83
CA THR A 313 -11.99 10.08 -0.99
C THR A 313 -11.85 10.52 0.47
N CYS A 314 -12.03 11.82 0.75
CA CYS A 314 -12.03 12.39 2.10
C CYS A 314 -13.41 12.38 2.79
N PHE A 315 -14.46 11.88 2.13
CA PHE A 315 -15.80 11.64 2.68
C PHE A 315 -16.09 10.14 2.67
#